data_AF-A0A316YCW2-F1
#
_entry.id   AF-A0A316YCW2-F1
#
_cell.length_a   1.000
_cell.length_b   1.000
_cell.length_c   1.000
_cell.angle_alpha   90.00
_cell.angle_beta   90.00
_cell.angle_gamma   90.00
#
_symmetry.space_group_name_H-M   'P 1'
#
loop_
_entity.id
_entity.type
_entity.pdbx_description
1 polymer ?
#
loop_
_entity_poly.entity_id
_entity_poly.type
_entity_poly.pdbx_seq_one_letter_code
_entity_poly.pdbx_strand_id
1 'polypeptide(L)'
;MSNARKAYPLSAQFWRHEGAIIVYDCDQNRLCTIPTGSLASSGDLNWDFVVYCIRACVEEDGFVCAFGERDALDLNQDVTSGRYFFRRGDSPMQPCTLRRGPIGKQRGRVVGERSVGSRSTMSDSKRSSANQQSLRIGVIARDGRCLITEKPYNLCTGSHIVPFSRPDIYAELLGYEDEWLFETWMGLLLEDGIHKCFDRYEISIYPRGDQEWVVHVFYSPDRSLFEYHGKRFDSSRFQLPRPFWPSRDLLLWHHLQGGEQMSFV
;
A
#
# COMPACT_ATOMS: atom_id res chain seq x y z
N MET A 1 -25.02 -12.83 -19.01
CA MET A 1 -24.63 -12.97 -17.59
C MET A 1 -23.97 -11.67 -17.19
N SER A 2 -24.56 -10.92 -16.26
CA SER A 2 -24.05 -9.61 -15.85
C SER A 2 -22.72 -9.77 -15.10
N ASN A 3 -21.64 -9.20 -15.64
CA ASN A 3 -20.42 -8.95 -14.88
C ASN A 3 -20.74 -7.92 -13.80
N ALA A 4 -21.23 -8.39 -12.65
CA ALA A 4 -21.41 -7.55 -11.49
C ALA A 4 -20.03 -7.06 -11.05
N ARG A 5 -19.75 -5.76 -11.24
CA ARG A 5 -18.61 -5.07 -10.62
C ARG A 5 -18.66 -5.36 -9.12
N LYS A 6 -17.73 -6.17 -8.62
CA LYS A 6 -17.65 -6.54 -7.21
C LYS A 6 -17.19 -5.31 -6.43
N ALA A 7 -18.07 -4.77 -5.59
CA ALA A 7 -17.77 -3.60 -4.77
C ALA A 7 -17.06 -4.04 -3.49
N TYR A 8 -15.78 -3.67 -3.36
CA TYR A 8 -15.01 -3.81 -2.13
C TYR A 8 -15.56 -2.87 -1.04
N PRO A 9 -15.53 -3.23 0.25
CA PRO A 9 -15.60 -2.24 1.31
C PRO A 9 -14.32 -1.39 1.24
N LEU A 10 -14.37 -0.35 0.40
CA LEU A 10 -13.30 0.61 0.18
C LEU A 10 -13.05 1.42 1.45
N SER A 11 -11.82 1.88 1.65
CA SER A 11 -11.47 2.97 2.59
C SER A 11 -12.47 4.14 2.52
N ALA A 12 -12.90 4.46 1.29
CA ALA A 12 -13.94 5.44 0.97
C ALA A 12 -15.33 5.09 1.52
N GLN A 13 -15.53 3.98 2.22
CA GLN A 13 -16.74 3.72 3.01
C GLN A 13 -16.65 4.24 4.43
N PHE A 14 -15.44 4.26 5.00
CA PHE A 14 -15.19 4.64 6.38
C PHE A 14 -14.83 6.12 6.50
N TRP A 15 -14.04 6.65 5.56
CA TRP A 15 -13.63 8.05 5.48
C TRP A 15 -14.64 8.96 4.76
N ARG A 16 -15.90 8.51 4.56
CA ARG A 16 -16.92 9.18 3.71
C ARG A 16 -17.25 10.61 4.11
N HIS A 17 -17.07 10.95 5.38
CA HIS A 17 -17.60 12.19 5.95
C HIS A 17 -16.76 13.43 5.60
N GLU A 18 -15.58 13.25 5.03
CA GLU A 18 -14.60 14.34 4.84
C GLU A 18 -14.31 14.66 3.36
N GLY A 19 -15.14 14.14 2.44
CA GLY A 19 -14.98 14.33 1.01
C GLY A 19 -14.03 13.32 0.35
N ALA A 20 -13.89 13.44 -0.97
CA ALA A 20 -13.01 12.59 -1.75
C ALA A 20 -12.56 13.27 -3.05
N ILE A 21 -11.39 12.87 -3.52
CA ILE A 21 -10.88 13.12 -4.87
C ILE A 21 -11.34 11.96 -5.74
N ILE A 22 -12.07 12.26 -6.80
CA ILE A 22 -12.56 11.26 -7.75
C ILE A 22 -11.93 11.54 -9.10
N VAL A 23 -11.14 10.58 -9.59
CA VAL A 23 -10.38 10.76 -10.83
C VAL A 23 -11.00 9.92 -11.93
N TYR A 24 -11.15 10.53 -13.11
CA TYR A 24 -11.69 9.92 -14.30
C TYR A 24 -10.68 9.98 -15.46
N ASP A 25 -10.81 9.12 -16.47
CA ASP A 25 -10.16 9.31 -17.76
C ASP A 25 -11.02 10.17 -18.71
N CYS A 26 -10.57 10.38 -19.95
CA CYS A 26 -11.29 11.18 -20.93
C CYS A 26 -12.67 10.63 -21.33
N ASP A 27 -12.91 9.33 -21.14
CA ASP A 27 -14.18 8.64 -21.41
C ASP A 27 -15.07 8.57 -20.16
N GLN A 28 -14.71 9.29 -19.10
CA GLN A 28 -15.39 9.30 -17.80
C GLN A 28 -15.39 7.93 -17.11
N ASN A 29 -14.44 7.06 -17.43
CA ASN A 29 -14.17 5.88 -16.63
C ASN A 29 -13.52 6.32 -15.32
N ARG A 30 -14.11 5.93 -14.19
CA ARG A 30 -13.55 6.24 -12.88
C ARG A 30 -12.31 5.39 -12.63
N LEU A 31 -11.16 6.05 -12.49
CA LEU A 31 -9.88 5.43 -12.19
C LEU A 31 -9.76 5.12 -10.69
N CYS A 32 -9.89 6.14 -9.84
CA CYS A 32 -9.78 6.00 -8.39
C CYS A 32 -10.69 6.95 -7.62
N THR A 33 -10.81 6.67 -6.32
CA THR A 33 -11.51 7.50 -5.34
C THR A 33 -10.65 7.51 -4.09
N ILE A 34 -10.14 8.68 -3.73
CA ILE A 34 -9.18 8.87 -2.64
C ILE A 34 -9.85 9.72 -1.57
N PRO A 35 -10.10 9.19 -0.36
CA PRO A 35 -10.75 9.96 0.70
C PRO A 35 -9.81 11.05 1.22
N THR A 36 -10.23 12.31 1.15
CA THR A 36 -9.39 13.43 1.60
C THR A 36 -9.15 13.42 3.10
N GLY A 37 -10.10 12.91 3.89
CA GLY A 37 -9.94 12.77 5.33
C GLY A 37 -8.81 11.82 5.74
N SER A 38 -8.69 10.68 5.05
CA SER A 38 -7.59 9.74 5.28
C SER A 38 -6.24 10.45 5.06
N LEU A 39 -6.09 11.08 3.88
CA LEU A 39 -4.86 11.79 3.55
C LEU A 39 -4.56 12.97 4.47
N ALA A 40 -5.58 13.72 4.89
CA ALA A 40 -5.41 14.82 5.83
C ALA A 40 -4.89 14.31 7.17
N SER A 41 -5.48 13.23 7.68
CA SER A 41 -5.09 12.62 8.95
C SER A 41 -3.72 11.93 8.91
N SER A 42 -3.30 11.40 7.75
CA SER A 42 -1.93 10.92 7.53
C SER A 42 -0.93 12.02 7.21
N GLY A 43 -1.42 13.24 6.92
CA GLY A 43 -0.68 14.40 6.40
C GLY A 43 -0.05 14.18 5.02
N ASP A 44 -0.62 13.29 4.22
CA ASP A 44 -0.28 13.03 2.81
C ASP A 44 -1.30 13.63 1.84
N LEU A 45 -2.07 14.62 2.29
CA LEU A 45 -2.96 15.41 1.42
C LEU A 45 -2.13 16.38 0.56
N ASN A 46 -1.49 15.84 -0.47
CA ASN A 46 -0.69 16.57 -1.45
C ASN A 46 -0.80 15.92 -2.83
N TRP A 47 -0.48 16.69 -3.88
CA TRP A 47 -0.61 16.22 -5.26
C TRP A 47 0.34 15.08 -5.60
N ASP A 48 1.52 15.00 -4.99
CA ASP A 48 2.47 13.90 -5.22
C ASP A 48 1.85 12.55 -4.83
N PHE A 49 1.19 12.50 -3.66
CA PHE A 49 0.49 11.30 -3.21
C PHE A 49 -0.72 10.98 -4.10
N VAL A 50 -1.50 11.99 -4.49
CA VAL A 50 -2.66 11.80 -5.38
C VAL A 50 -2.21 11.25 -6.75
N VAL A 51 -1.15 11.81 -7.33
CA VAL A 51 -0.58 11.33 -8.60
C VAL A 51 0.00 9.93 -8.45
N TYR A 52 0.65 9.61 -7.33
CA TYR A 52 1.06 8.24 -7.00
C TYR A 52 -0.14 7.27 -7.03
N CYS A 53 -1.26 7.64 -6.40
CA CYS A 53 -2.48 6.83 -6.43
C CYS A 53 -3.00 6.62 -7.85
N ILE A 54 -3.02 7.67 -8.67
CA ILE A 54 -3.52 7.61 -10.04
C ILE A 54 -2.62 6.71 -10.90
N ARG A 55 -1.30 6.87 -10.82
CA ARG A 55 -0.32 6.06 -11.56
C ARG A 55 -0.35 4.58 -11.18
N ALA A 56 -0.78 4.26 -9.97
CA ALA A 56 -1.02 2.88 -9.59
C ALA A 56 -2.23 2.25 -10.31
N CYS A 57 -3.14 3.07 -10.85
CA CYS A 57 -4.34 2.62 -11.55
C CYS A 57 -4.15 2.43 -13.05
N VAL A 58 -3.14 3.06 -13.66
CA VAL A 58 -3.01 3.18 -15.12
C VAL A 58 -1.60 2.86 -15.61
N GLU A 59 -1.48 2.34 -16.83
CA GLU A 59 -0.17 1.99 -17.40
C GLU A 59 0.62 3.23 -17.84
N GLU A 60 -0.07 4.28 -18.27
CA GLU A 60 0.55 5.45 -18.90
C GLU A 60 0.98 6.54 -17.93
N ASP A 61 2.00 7.29 -18.33
CA ASP A 61 2.26 8.62 -17.78
C ASP A 61 1.27 9.66 -18.32
N GLY A 62 1.12 10.75 -17.58
CA GLY A 62 0.12 11.76 -17.90
C GLY A 62 0.07 12.88 -16.87
N PHE A 63 -0.99 13.68 -16.96
CA PHE A 63 -1.21 14.85 -16.12
C PHE A 63 -2.66 14.91 -15.61
N VAL A 64 -2.82 15.55 -14.45
CA VAL A 64 -4.13 15.79 -13.84
C VAL A 64 -4.69 17.10 -14.40
N CYS A 65 -6.00 17.14 -14.65
CA CYS A 65 -6.75 18.34 -15.02
C CYS A 65 -7.92 18.51 -14.04
N ALA A 66 -8.35 19.76 -13.82
CA ALA A 66 -9.63 19.99 -13.17
C ALA A 66 -10.79 19.44 -14.03
N PHE A 67 -11.92 19.15 -13.39
CA PHE A 67 -13.08 18.60 -14.10
C PHE A 67 -13.63 19.61 -15.12
N GLY A 68 -13.68 19.19 -16.39
CA GLY A 68 -14.13 20.01 -17.51
C GLY A 68 -13.01 20.80 -18.19
N GLU A 69 -11.81 20.80 -17.62
CA GLU A 69 -10.65 21.48 -18.17
C GLU A 69 -9.77 20.53 -19.01
N ARG A 70 -8.91 21.13 -19.84
CA ARG A 70 -7.95 20.41 -20.68
C ARG A 70 -6.51 20.66 -20.27
N ASP A 71 -6.26 21.77 -19.58
CA ASP A 71 -4.93 22.17 -19.18
C ASP A 71 -4.49 21.40 -17.94
N ALA A 72 -3.18 21.22 -17.83
CA ALA A 72 -2.59 20.59 -16.67
C ALA A 72 -2.83 21.45 -15.42
N LEU A 73 -3.22 20.77 -14.35
CA LEU A 73 -3.42 21.36 -13.05
C LEU A 73 -2.06 21.81 -12.47
N ASP A 74 -1.99 23.00 -11.88
CA ASP A 74 -0.83 23.40 -11.07
C ASP A 74 -0.79 22.55 -9.80
N LEU A 75 0.19 21.66 -9.70
CA LEU A 75 0.34 20.74 -8.56
C LEU A 75 0.91 21.43 -7.31
N ASN A 76 1.26 22.71 -7.38
CA ASN A 76 1.66 23.50 -6.20
C ASN A 76 0.48 24.05 -5.40
N GLN A 77 -0.73 24.02 -5.96
CA GLN A 77 -1.93 24.46 -5.25
C GLN A 77 -2.41 23.41 -4.25
N ASP A 78 -3.24 23.85 -3.29
CA ASP A 78 -3.84 22.95 -2.31
C ASP A 78 -4.70 21.87 -2.97
N VAL A 79 -4.65 20.66 -2.42
CA VAL A 79 -5.50 19.55 -2.87
C VAL A 79 -6.91 19.73 -2.31
N THR A 80 -7.89 19.91 -3.20
CA THR A 80 -9.30 20.00 -2.81
C THR A 80 -10.09 18.75 -3.17
N SER A 81 -11.07 18.40 -2.32
CA SER A 81 -12.10 17.41 -2.66
C SER A 81 -12.82 17.80 -3.96
N GLY A 82 -13.11 16.83 -4.82
CA GLY A 82 -13.74 17.11 -6.09
C GLY A 82 -13.53 16.04 -7.15
N ARG A 83 -13.95 16.38 -8.38
CA ARG A 83 -13.71 15.53 -9.56
C ARG A 83 -12.52 16.09 -10.33
N TYR A 84 -11.73 15.18 -10.88
CA TYR A 84 -10.57 15.49 -11.70
C TYR A 84 -10.50 14.52 -12.88
N PHE A 85 -9.77 14.93 -13.92
CA PHE A 85 -9.39 14.05 -15.01
C PHE A 85 -7.91 13.72 -14.93
N PHE A 86 -7.56 12.49 -15.29
CA PHE A 86 -6.21 12.13 -15.67
C PHE A 86 -6.18 11.90 -17.17
N ARG A 87 -5.23 12.55 -17.85
CA ARG A 87 -5.01 12.41 -19.28
C ARG A 87 -3.64 11.82 -19.51
N ARG A 88 -3.59 10.72 -20.27
CA ARG A 88 -2.32 10.13 -20.71
C ARG A 88 -1.56 11.11 -21.60
N GLY A 89 -0.24 11.17 -21.46
CA GLY A 89 0.62 12.15 -22.13
C GLY A 89 0.87 11.84 -23.60
N ASP A 90 0.87 10.55 -23.96
CA ASP A 90 1.05 10.05 -25.32
C ASP A 90 -0.17 10.31 -26.23
N SER A 91 -1.38 10.23 -25.68
CA SER A 91 -2.62 10.50 -26.40
C SER A 91 -3.74 11.02 -25.49
N PRO A 92 -3.74 12.33 -25.13
CA PRO A 92 -4.64 12.91 -24.11
C PRO A 92 -6.16 12.78 -24.35
N MET A 93 -6.56 12.32 -25.53
CA MET A 93 -7.94 12.11 -25.96
C MET A 93 -8.32 10.62 -26.02
N GLN A 94 -7.44 9.71 -25.62
CA GLN A 94 -7.73 8.29 -25.50
C GLN A 94 -7.89 7.87 -24.03
N PRO A 95 -8.77 6.89 -23.75
CA PRO A 95 -8.97 6.37 -22.40
C PRO A 95 -7.69 5.68 -21.90
N CYS A 96 -7.51 5.68 -20.57
CA CYS A 96 -6.32 5.07 -19.96
C CYS A 96 -6.41 3.54 -19.98
N THR A 97 -5.26 2.87 -20.01
CA THR A 97 -5.19 1.42 -19.85
C THR A 97 -5.12 1.13 -18.37
N LEU A 98 -6.12 0.44 -17.83
CA LEU A 98 -6.17 0.14 -16.40
C LEU A 98 -5.17 -0.96 -16.05
N ARG A 99 -4.37 -0.72 -15.01
CA ARG A 99 -3.56 -1.78 -14.40
C ARG A 99 -4.45 -2.82 -13.74
N ARG A 100 -3.96 -4.07 -13.72
CA ARG A 100 -4.61 -5.13 -12.93
C ARG A 100 -4.65 -4.75 -11.46
N GLY A 101 -5.78 -5.03 -10.83
CA GLY A 101 -6.00 -4.73 -9.43
C GLY A 101 -5.19 -5.54 -8.44
N PRO A 102 -5.48 -5.41 -7.12
CA PRO A 102 -4.65 -5.92 -6.05
C PRO A 102 -4.50 -7.42 -6.24
N ILE A 103 -3.27 -7.84 -6.50
CA ILE A 103 -2.91 -9.22 -6.84
C ILE A 103 -2.85 -10.06 -5.55
N GLY A 104 -2.65 -9.41 -4.40
CA GLY A 104 -2.75 -10.05 -3.10
C GLY A 104 -1.75 -11.18 -2.88
N LYS A 105 -2.10 -12.07 -1.95
CA LYS A 105 -1.21 -13.16 -1.50
C LYS A 105 -1.24 -14.41 -2.37
N GLN A 106 -2.35 -14.64 -3.05
CA GLN A 106 -2.58 -15.82 -3.85
C GLN A 106 -2.48 -15.44 -5.33
N ARG A 107 -1.50 -16.04 -6.02
CA ARG A 107 -1.29 -15.80 -7.44
C ARG A 107 -2.59 -16.05 -8.21
N GLY A 108 -3.05 -15.05 -8.95
CA GLY A 108 -4.29 -15.11 -9.75
C GLY A 108 -5.59 -14.91 -8.98
N ARG A 109 -5.56 -14.61 -7.67
CA ARG A 109 -6.75 -14.26 -6.88
C ARG A 109 -6.68 -12.81 -6.43
N VAL A 110 -7.71 -12.04 -6.76
CA VAL A 110 -7.84 -10.66 -6.31
C VAL A 110 -8.02 -10.64 -4.78
N VAL A 111 -7.45 -9.64 -4.11
CA VAL A 111 -7.62 -9.41 -2.65
C VAL A 111 -9.13 -9.31 -2.33
N GLY A 112 -9.75 -10.39 -1.85
CA GLY A 112 -11.21 -10.40 -1.67
C GLY A 112 -11.89 -11.75 -1.51
N GLU A 113 -11.21 -12.87 -1.74
CA GLU A 113 -11.73 -14.19 -1.32
C GLU A 113 -11.62 -14.35 0.20
N ARG A 114 -12.50 -13.63 0.90
CA ARG A 114 -12.73 -13.79 2.34
C ARG A 114 -13.31 -15.18 2.58
N SER A 115 -12.46 -16.14 2.91
CA SER A 115 -12.88 -17.20 3.81
C SER A 115 -12.87 -16.59 5.21
N VAL A 116 -14.05 -16.27 5.72
CA VAL A 116 -14.26 -15.98 7.14
C VAL A 116 -13.68 -17.18 7.90
N GLY A 117 -12.51 -17.01 8.52
CA GLY A 117 -11.79 -18.08 9.22
C GLY A 117 -10.43 -18.49 8.64
N SER A 118 -9.91 -17.87 7.58
CA SER A 118 -8.52 -18.17 7.14
C SER A 118 -7.50 -17.59 8.12
N ARG A 119 -7.08 -18.43 9.07
CA ARG A 119 -6.01 -18.19 10.07
C ARG A 119 -4.60 -18.26 9.45
N SER A 120 -4.47 -18.09 8.13
CA SER A 120 -3.22 -18.39 7.44
C SER A 120 -2.20 -17.24 7.56
N THR A 121 -1.20 -17.45 8.41
CA THR A 121 -0.04 -16.60 8.60
C THR A 121 1.09 -17.01 7.64
N MET A 122 0.91 -16.76 6.34
CA MET A 122 1.88 -17.20 5.30
C MET A 122 3.22 -16.43 5.32
N SER A 123 3.33 -15.38 6.15
CA SER A 123 4.55 -14.57 6.35
C SER A 123 5.08 -14.68 7.80
N ASP A 124 4.56 -15.60 8.61
CA ASP A 124 4.96 -15.76 10.00
C ASP A 124 6.25 -16.57 10.14
N SER A 125 7.32 -15.86 10.49
CA SER A 125 8.65 -16.41 10.75
C SER A 125 8.76 -17.24 12.04
N LYS A 126 7.70 -17.37 12.86
CA LYS A 126 7.71 -18.23 14.06
C LYS A 126 7.64 -19.73 13.72
N ARG A 127 7.38 -20.12 12.47
CA ARG A 127 7.32 -21.53 12.01
C ARG A 127 8.68 -22.08 11.55
N SER A 128 9.56 -22.32 12.51
CA SER A 128 10.63 -23.36 12.52
C SER A 128 11.29 -23.77 11.18
N SER A 129 11.88 -22.84 10.43
CA SER A 129 12.97 -23.16 9.49
C SER A 129 14.17 -22.24 9.76
N ALA A 130 15.39 -22.75 9.57
CA ALA A 130 16.62 -22.00 9.84
C ALA A 130 16.69 -20.65 9.08
N ASN A 131 16.09 -20.59 7.88
CA ASN A 131 16.06 -19.38 7.05
C ASN A 131 15.01 -18.37 7.52
N GLN A 132 13.87 -18.81 8.08
CA GLN A 132 12.94 -17.87 8.72
C GLN A 132 13.54 -17.23 9.98
N GLN A 133 14.46 -17.95 10.65
CA GLN A 133 15.20 -17.39 11.77
C GLN A 133 16.17 -16.28 11.35
N SER A 134 16.78 -16.33 10.17
CA SER A 134 17.71 -15.28 9.73
C SER A 134 17.00 -13.94 9.51
N LEU A 135 15.87 -13.95 8.77
CA LEU A 135 15.04 -12.75 8.61
C LEU A 135 14.60 -12.21 9.97
N ARG A 136 14.11 -13.09 10.86
CA ARG A 136 13.63 -12.72 12.19
C ARG A 136 14.73 -12.05 13.01
N ILE A 137 15.93 -12.62 13.06
CA ILE A 137 17.07 -12.05 13.79
C ILE A 137 17.45 -10.69 13.18
N GLY A 138 17.50 -10.60 11.86
CA GLY A 138 17.83 -9.36 11.14
C GLY A 138 16.88 -8.22 11.47
N VAL A 139 15.57 -8.45 11.38
CA VAL A 139 14.58 -7.40 11.70
C VAL A 139 14.52 -7.09 13.20
N ILE A 140 14.82 -8.05 14.08
CA ILE A 140 14.99 -7.78 15.52
C ILE A 140 16.20 -6.88 15.76
N ALA A 141 17.34 -7.16 15.12
CA ALA A 141 18.55 -6.34 15.26
C ALA A 141 18.35 -4.93 14.67
N ARG A 142 17.64 -4.81 13.54
CA ARG A 142 17.34 -3.52 12.92
C ARG A 142 16.34 -2.69 13.72
N ASP A 143 15.22 -3.30 14.11
CA ASP A 143 14.07 -2.57 14.63
C ASP A 143 14.04 -2.57 16.17
N GLY A 144 14.48 -3.64 16.85
CA GLY A 144 14.49 -3.79 18.33
C GLY A 144 13.11 -3.86 19.01
N ARG A 145 12.10 -3.23 18.43
CA ARG A 145 10.69 -3.13 18.87
C ARG A 145 9.80 -3.02 17.64
N CYS A 146 8.51 -3.30 17.79
CA CYS A 146 7.55 -3.15 16.70
C CYS A 146 7.60 -1.73 16.11
N LEU A 147 7.71 -1.63 14.78
CA LEU A 147 7.74 -0.33 14.06
C LEU A 147 6.47 0.50 14.25
N ILE A 148 5.32 -0.15 14.48
CA ILE A 148 4.02 0.51 14.58
C ILE A 148 3.60 0.73 16.04
N THR A 149 3.77 -0.25 16.92
CA THR A 149 3.25 -0.19 18.30
C THR A 149 4.31 0.09 19.36
N GLU A 150 5.60 0.08 19.01
CA GLU A 150 6.74 0.14 19.94
C GLU A 150 6.79 -0.98 21.00
N LYS A 151 5.91 -1.99 20.88
CA LYS A 151 5.93 -3.16 21.74
C LYS A 151 7.26 -3.92 21.59
N PRO A 152 7.75 -4.56 22.66
CA PRO A 152 9.02 -5.26 22.66
C PRO A 152 9.04 -6.43 21.66
N TYR A 153 10.22 -6.75 21.13
CA TYR A 153 10.41 -7.73 20.04
C TYR A 153 9.87 -9.14 20.37
N ASN A 154 9.79 -9.50 21.64
CA ASN A 154 9.27 -10.80 22.08
C ASN A 154 7.75 -10.94 21.86
N LEU A 155 7.03 -9.82 21.68
CA LEU A 155 5.62 -9.78 21.28
C LEU A 155 5.44 -9.61 19.76
N CYS A 156 6.53 -9.73 19.00
CA CYS A 156 6.54 -9.43 17.57
C CYS A 156 6.87 -10.65 16.70
N THR A 157 6.43 -10.54 15.46
CA THR A 157 6.71 -11.43 14.34
C THR A 157 7.55 -10.68 13.32
N GLY A 158 8.61 -11.34 12.84
CA GLY A 158 9.31 -10.88 11.64
C GLY A 158 8.44 -11.22 10.44
N SER A 159 7.88 -10.21 9.81
CA SER A 159 6.97 -10.33 8.67
C SER A 159 7.72 -10.00 7.40
N HIS A 160 7.60 -10.82 6.36
CA HIS A 160 7.92 -10.34 5.02
C HIS A 160 6.99 -9.19 4.61
N ILE A 161 7.51 -8.26 3.81
CA ILE A 161 6.71 -7.19 3.19
C ILE A 161 5.89 -7.78 2.04
N VAL A 162 6.55 -8.44 1.08
CA VAL A 162 5.88 -9.27 0.07
C VAL A 162 5.83 -10.71 0.57
N PRO A 163 4.69 -11.43 0.52
CA PRO A 163 4.62 -12.80 0.98
C PRO A 163 5.71 -13.68 0.37
N PHE A 164 6.41 -14.47 1.19
CA PHE A 164 7.43 -15.42 0.73
C PHE A 164 6.92 -16.36 -0.39
N SER A 165 5.63 -16.67 -0.39
CA SER A 165 4.97 -17.48 -1.42
C SER A 165 4.77 -16.78 -2.77
N ARG A 166 5.28 -15.56 -2.96
CA ARG A 166 5.16 -14.75 -4.19
C ARG A 166 6.54 -14.40 -4.78
N PRO A 167 7.40 -15.39 -5.10
CA PRO A 167 8.69 -15.13 -5.74
C PRO A 167 8.55 -14.41 -7.09
N ASP A 168 7.40 -14.57 -7.77
CA ASP A 168 7.08 -13.86 -9.00
C ASP A 168 7.05 -12.33 -8.82
N ILE A 169 6.60 -11.84 -7.67
CA ILE A 169 6.62 -10.39 -7.36
C ILE A 169 8.04 -9.91 -7.06
N TYR A 170 8.84 -10.71 -6.35
CA TYR A 170 10.24 -10.38 -6.10
C TYR A 170 11.02 -10.27 -7.41
N ALA A 171 10.83 -11.22 -8.33
CA ALA A 171 11.46 -11.17 -9.65
C ALA A 171 11.02 -9.94 -10.46
N GLU A 172 9.73 -9.60 -10.44
CA GLU A 172 9.20 -8.41 -11.11
C GLU A 172 9.78 -7.10 -10.56
N LEU A 173 9.83 -6.96 -9.23
CA LEU A 173 10.24 -5.71 -8.58
C LEU A 173 11.76 -5.52 -8.52
N LEU A 174 12.51 -6.61 -8.38
CA LEU A 174 13.95 -6.56 -8.11
C LEU A 174 14.80 -6.90 -9.35
N GLY A 175 14.18 -7.46 -10.39
CA GLY A 175 14.86 -7.79 -11.64
C GLY A 175 15.74 -9.04 -11.60
N TYR A 176 15.59 -9.89 -10.58
CA TYR A 176 16.29 -11.16 -10.48
C TYR A 176 15.45 -12.23 -9.77
N GLU A 177 15.59 -13.48 -10.24
CA GLU A 177 14.98 -14.66 -9.63
C GLU A 177 15.89 -15.14 -8.48
N ASP A 178 15.79 -14.51 -7.31
CA ASP A 178 16.52 -14.99 -6.13
C ASP A 178 15.80 -16.19 -5.51
N GLU A 179 16.59 -17.17 -5.08
CA GLU A 179 16.13 -18.23 -4.19
C GLU A 179 16.14 -17.77 -2.72
N TRP A 180 16.89 -16.70 -2.39
CA TRP A 180 17.11 -16.22 -1.03
C TRP A 180 16.22 -15.04 -0.61
N LEU A 181 14.95 -15.32 -0.37
CA LEU A 181 13.96 -14.33 0.07
C LEU A 181 13.94 -14.11 1.60
N PHE A 182 15.10 -13.94 2.24
CA PHE A 182 15.21 -13.82 3.71
C PHE A 182 16.05 -12.62 4.18
N GLU A 183 16.32 -11.67 3.29
CA GLU A 183 17.09 -10.48 3.62
C GLU A 183 16.34 -9.53 4.56
N THR A 184 17.07 -8.87 5.45
CA THR A 184 16.48 -7.99 6.49
C THR A 184 15.60 -6.89 5.89
N TRP A 185 16.01 -6.32 4.76
CA TRP A 185 15.29 -5.26 4.05
C TRP A 185 13.97 -5.75 3.41
N MET A 186 13.78 -7.06 3.28
CA MET A 186 12.54 -7.67 2.76
C MET A 186 11.46 -7.80 3.84
N GLY A 187 11.76 -7.51 5.11
CA GLY A 187 10.84 -7.69 6.21
C GLY A 187 10.77 -6.55 7.21
N LEU A 188 9.83 -6.69 8.14
CA LEU A 188 9.46 -5.76 9.19
C LEU A 188 9.28 -6.50 10.51
N LEU A 189 9.61 -5.86 11.63
CA LEU A 189 9.21 -6.33 12.95
C LEU A 189 7.86 -5.73 13.34
N LEU A 190 6.82 -6.57 13.36
CA LEU A 190 5.44 -6.16 13.65
C LEU A 190 4.90 -6.91 14.87
N GLU A 191 4.15 -6.24 15.72
CA GLU A 191 3.45 -6.91 16.82
C GLU A 191 2.40 -7.89 16.26
N ASP A 192 2.18 -9.01 16.94
CA ASP A 192 1.39 -10.15 16.45
C ASP A 192 -0.03 -9.80 15.95
N GLY A 193 -0.70 -8.80 16.53
CA GLY A 193 -1.98 -8.30 16.06
C GLY A 193 -1.84 -7.47 14.78
N ILE A 194 -0.91 -6.51 14.81
CA ILE A 194 -0.58 -5.67 13.65
C ILE A 194 -0.09 -6.49 12.46
N HIS A 195 0.74 -7.51 12.69
CA HIS A 195 1.22 -8.43 11.66
C HIS A 195 0.05 -9.06 10.89
N LYS A 196 -0.99 -9.51 11.60
CA LYS A 196 -2.18 -10.09 10.97
C LYS A 196 -2.96 -9.05 10.15
N CYS A 197 -3.04 -7.81 10.61
CA CYS A 197 -3.69 -6.72 9.87
C CYS A 197 -2.91 -6.34 8.61
N PHE A 198 -1.57 -6.27 8.73
CA PHE A 198 -0.65 -6.02 7.62
C PHE A 198 -0.79 -7.12 6.57
N ASP A 199 -0.81 -8.37 7.01
CA ASP A 199 -1.08 -9.55 6.21
C ASP A 199 -2.45 -9.53 5.49
N ARG A 200 -3.42 -8.76 5.97
CA ARG A 200 -4.73 -8.60 5.33
C ARG A 200 -4.83 -7.34 4.47
N TYR A 201 -3.73 -6.60 4.32
CA TYR A 201 -3.69 -5.31 3.64
C TYR A 201 -4.68 -4.28 4.26
N GLU A 202 -4.95 -4.39 5.56
CA GLU A 202 -5.77 -3.43 6.31
C GLU A 202 -4.95 -2.22 6.75
N ILE A 203 -3.64 -2.43 6.90
CA ILE A 203 -2.64 -1.45 7.29
C ILE A 203 -1.40 -1.64 6.41
N SER A 204 -0.72 -0.55 6.08
CA SER A 204 0.55 -0.58 5.37
C SER A 204 1.45 0.56 5.85
N ILE A 205 2.71 0.53 5.41
CA ILE A 205 3.69 1.57 5.67
C ILE A 205 4.06 2.16 4.31
N TYR A 206 3.77 3.44 4.11
CA TYR A 206 4.10 4.21 2.93
C TYR A 206 5.49 4.85 3.11
N PRO A 207 6.46 4.60 2.21
CA PRO A 207 7.75 5.27 2.24
C PRO A 207 7.64 6.66 1.61
N ARG A 208 7.65 7.69 2.47
CA ARG A 208 7.61 9.10 2.07
C ARG A 208 9.04 9.62 1.86
N GLY A 209 9.40 9.80 0.59
CA GLY A 209 10.79 10.11 0.23
C GLY A 209 11.73 8.95 0.61
N ASP A 210 12.94 9.29 1.08
CA ASP A 210 14.01 8.32 1.33
C ASP A 210 14.24 7.99 2.81
N GLN A 211 13.63 8.76 3.73
CA GLN A 211 13.96 8.71 5.15
C GLN A 211 12.75 8.78 6.08
N GLU A 212 11.52 8.83 5.56
CA GLU A 212 10.31 8.87 6.36
C GLU A 212 9.35 7.75 5.95
N TRP A 213 8.67 7.18 6.94
CA TRP A 213 7.68 6.14 6.75
C TRP A 213 6.40 6.52 7.49
N VAL A 214 5.27 6.41 6.79
CA VAL A 214 3.94 6.79 7.29
C VAL A 214 3.03 5.58 7.33
N VAL A 215 2.33 5.38 8.43
CA VAL A 215 1.39 4.26 8.59
C VAL A 215 0.03 4.62 7.99
N HIS A 216 -0.43 3.85 7.00
CA HIS A 216 -1.75 4.00 6.38
C HIS A 216 -2.67 2.89 6.85
N VAL A 217 -3.90 3.23 7.22
CA VAL A 217 -4.94 2.29 7.66
C VAL A 217 -6.11 2.46 6.72
N PHE A 218 -6.34 1.45 5.89
CA PHE A 218 -7.28 1.56 4.77
C PHE A 218 -8.69 1.23 5.22
N TYR A 219 -8.85 0.06 5.83
CA TYR A 219 -10.11 -0.42 6.36
C TYR A 219 -9.82 -1.54 7.36
N SER A 220 -10.33 -1.44 8.58
CA SER A 220 -10.38 -2.56 9.51
C SER A 220 -11.70 -2.58 10.27
N PRO A 221 -12.31 -3.76 10.48
CA PRO A 221 -13.42 -3.90 11.43
C PRO A 221 -13.03 -3.49 12.86
N ASP A 222 -11.75 -3.61 13.19
CA ASP A 222 -11.19 -3.17 14.46
C ASP A 222 -10.84 -1.68 14.40
N ARG A 223 -11.66 -0.86 15.07
CA ARG A 223 -11.44 0.59 15.09
C ARG A 223 -10.18 1.01 15.85
N SER A 224 -9.64 0.16 16.72
CA SER A 224 -8.39 0.48 17.43
C SER A 224 -7.23 0.67 16.47
N LEU A 225 -7.23 -0.01 15.32
CA LEU A 225 -6.16 0.10 14.32
C LEU A 225 -5.95 1.53 13.80
N PHE A 226 -7.00 2.36 13.79
CA PHE A 226 -6.93 3.74 13.34
C PHE A 226 -6.10 4.65 14.26
N GLU A 227 -5.82 4.24 15.50
CA GLU A 227 -4.90 4.99 16.38
C GLU A 227 -3.49 5.10 15.77
N TYR A 228 -3.13 4.18 14.89
CA TYR A 228 -1.83 4.15 14.21
C TYR A 228 -1.84 4.89 12.88
N HIS A 229 -2.99 5.27 12.35
CA HIS A 229 -3.06 5.96 11.06
C HIS A 229 -2.35 7.32 11.15
N GLY A 230 -1.50 7.61 10.17
CA GLY A 230 -0.66 8.81 10.16
C GLY A 230 0.54 8.76 11.11
N LYS A 231 0.74 7.68 11.87
CA LYS A 231 1.96 7.52 12.67
C LYS A 231 3.17 7.54 11.75
N ARG A 232 4.18 8.33 12.12
CA ARG A 232 5.44 8.47 11.36
C ARG A 232 6.64 7.99 12.15
N PHE A 233 7.64 7.53 11.43
CA PHE A 233 8.98 7.29 11.94
C PHE A 233 9.99 7.55 10.82
N ASP A 234 11.22 7.89 11.21
CA ASP A 234 12.29 8.22 10.29
C ASP A 234 13.46 7.22 10.37
N SER A 235 14.54 7.51 9.65
CA SER A 235 15.72 6.64 9.55
C SER A 235 16.41 6.39 10.89
N SER A 236 16.27 7.29 11.88
CA SER A 236 16.80 7.10 13.23
C SER A 236 16.14 5.94 13.98
N ARG A 237 14.98 5.47 13.50
CA ARG A 237 14.27 4.31 14.06
C ARG A 237 15.03 3.00 13.84
N PHE A 238 15.93 2.94 12.86
CA PHE A 238 16.69 1.74 12.51
C PHE A 238 18.09 1.76 13.11
N GLN A 239 18.44 0.67 13.81
CA GLN A 239 19.76 0.49 14.41
C GLN A 239 20.84 0.09 13.41
N LEU A 240 20.42 -0.54 12.30
CA LEU A 240 21.32 -0.94 11.21
C LEU A 240 21.28 0.08 10.08
N PRO A 241 22.41 0.34 9.39
CA PRO A 241 22.45 1.27 8.27
C PRO A 241 21.81 0.66 7.01
N ARG A 242 21.80 1.42 5.92
CA ARG A 242 21.59 0.85 4.58
C ARG A 242 22.66 -0.23 4.29
N PRO A 243 22.33 -1.30 3.57
CA PRO A 243 21.07 -1.55 2.85
C PRO A 243 19.99 -2.28 3.68
N PHE A 244 20.11 -2.40 5.01
CA PHE A 244 19.21 -3.23 5.82
C PHE A 244 17.81 -2.63 6.03
N TRP A 245 17.60 -1.36 5.69
CA TRP A 245 16.31 -0.67 5.83
C TRP A 245 15.22 -1.31 4.96
N PRO A 246 13.94 -1.22 5.35
CA PRO A 246 12.84 -1.74 4.55
C PRO A 246 12.90 -1.27 3.10
N SER A 247 12.78 -2.19 2.15
CA SER A 247 12.79 -1.84 0.73
C SER A 247 11.59 -0.98 0.36
N ARG A 248 11.88 0.14 -0.32
CA ARG A 248 10.89 1.08 -0.82
C ARG A 248 9.92 0.41 -1.79
N ASP A 249 10.43 -0.36 -2.74
CA ASP A 249 9.61 -0.94 -3.81
C ASP A 249 8.69 -2.03 -3.27
N LEU A 250 9.16 -2.83 -2.31
CA LEU A 250 8.33 -3.82 -1.62
C LEU A 250 7.22 -3.14 -0.79
N LEU A 251 7.56 -2.05 -0.08
CA LEU A 251 6.58 -1.29 0.71
C LEU A 251 5.52 -0.65 -0.18
N LEU A 252 5.91 -0.04 -1.30
CA LEU A 252 4.97 0.52 -2.27
C LEU A 252 4.09 -0.56 -2.87
N TRP A 253 4.65 -1.71 -3.25
CA TRP A 253 3.85 -2.84 -3.72
C TRP A 253 2.81 -3.25 -2.68
N HIS A 254 3.21 -3.36 -1.41
CA HIS A 254 2.29 -3.75 -0.34
C HIS A 254 1.21 -2.69 -0.11
N HIS A 255 1.58 -1.41 -0.16
CA HIS A 255 0.64 -0.28 -0.02
C HIS A 255 -0.44 -0.34 -1.09
N LEU A 256 -0.06 -0.63 -2.34
CA LEU A 256 -1.00 -0.79 -3.46
C LEU A 256 -1.93 -1.99 -3.36
N GLN A 257 -1.66 -2.94 -2.46
CA GLN A 257 -2.61 -4.02 -2.17
C GLN A 257 -3.74 -3.55 -1.26
N GLY A 258 -3.54 -2.42 -0.57
CA GLY A 258 -4.50 -1.77 0.32
C GLY A 258 -5.65 -1.09 -0.42
N GLY A 259 -6.83 -1.14 0.18
CA GLY A 259 -8.08 -0.62 -0.40
C GLY A 259 -8.25 0.90 -0.36
N GLU A 260 -7.17 1.69 -0.28
CA GLU A 260 -7.27 3.15 -0.49
C GLU A 260 -7.60 3.51 -1.93
N GLN A 261 -7.44 2.57 -2.86
CA GLN A 261 -7.48 2.93 -4.25
C GLN A 261 -8.24 1.91 -5.10
N MET A 262 -8.82 2.50 -6.14
CA MET A 262 -9.19 1.93 -7.43
C MET A 262 -10.52 1.15 -7.53
N SER A 263 -11.31 1.62 -8.50
CA SER A 263 -12.35 0.82 -9.13
C SER A 263 -11.65 -0.02 -10.18
N PHE A 264 -11.28 -1.24 -9.83
CA PHE A 264 -10.69 -2.17 -10.78
C PHE A 264 -11.78 -2.80 -11.66
N VAL A 265 -11.46 -3.06 -12.92
CA VAL A 265 -12.30 -3.87 -13.83
C VAL A 265 -12.04 -5.34 -13.60
#